data_AF-A0A0C2FPU5-F1
#
_entry.id   AF-A0A0C2FPU5-F1
#
_cell.length_a   1.000
_cell.length_b   1.000
_cell.length_c   1.000
_cell.angle_alpha   90.00
_cell.angle_beta   90.00
_cell.angle_gamma   90.00
#
_symmetry.space_group_name_H-M   'P 1'
#
loop_
_entity.id
_entity.type
_entity.pdbx_description
1 polymer ?
#
loop_
_entity_poly.entity_id
_entity_poly.type
_entity_poly.pdbx_seq_one_letter_code
_entity_poly.pdbx_strand_id
1 'polypeptide(L)'
;MSSTPLFSVPVQERSRKRLCFDISPTSTKEFDKDVDLLLKDEGLPKHRRTVIAMLVEDRKLLESVLNRNRELTEEVSLLRKENSDLKNSLKSSQCTPQNISVTPCTDPRSSSPAPTPVEDSDK
;
A
#
# COMPACT_ATOMS: atom_id res chain seq x y z
N MET A 1 -36.21 18.60 37.47
CA MET A 1 -35.03 17.89 36.95
C MET A 1 -35.39 16.43 36.81
N SER A 2 -35.64 15.95 35.59
CA SER A 2 -36.06 14.57 35.30
C SER A 2 -34.84 13.71 34.97
N SER A 3 -34.53 12.76 35.85
CA SER A 3 -33.38 11.86 35.71
C SER A 3 -33.78 10.61 34.92
N THR A 4 -33.14 10.36 33.79
CA THR A 4 -33.40 9.20 32.94
C THR A 4 -32.60 7.99 33.44
N PRO A 5 -33.23 6.84 33.75
CA PRO A 5 -32.50 5.64 34.16
C PRO A 5 -31.82 4.98 32.97
N LEU A 6 -30.54 4.62 33.13
CA LEU A 6 -29.76 3.87 32.16
C LEU A 6 -30.01 2.36 32.33
N PHE A 7 -30.53 1.73 31.29
CA PHE A 7 -30.72 0.28 31.24
C PHE A 7 -29.47 -0.38 30.65
N SER A 8 -28.81 -1.23 31.43
CA SER A 8 -27.66 -2.02 30.97
C SER A 8 -28.14 -3.27 30.23
N VAL A 9 -27.84 -3.37 28.93
CA VAL A 9 -28.13 -4.54 28.10
C VAL A 9 -27.04 -5.60 28.33
N PRO A 10 -27.38 -6.83 28.74
CA PRO A 10 -26.41 -7.90 28.83
C PRO A 10 -25.93 -8.31 27.43
N VAL A 11 -24.62 -8.18 27.19
CA VAL A 11 -23.98 -8.62 25.95
C VAL A 11 -23.98 -10.14 25.91
N GLN A 12 -24.92 -10.72 25.18
CA GLN A 12 -24.94 -12.15 24.92
C GLN A 12 -23.88 -12.48 23.85
N GLU A 13 -22.70 -12.90 24.31
CA GLU A 13 -21.57 -13.30 23.48
C GLU A 13 -21.88 -14.63 22.77
N ARG A 14 -22.51 -14.56 21.60
CA ARG A 14 -22.69 -15.73 20.73
C ARG A 14 -21.34 -16.10 20.13
N SER A 15 -20.74 -17.17 20.63
CA SER A 15 -19.54 -17.80 20.07
C SER A 15 -19.80 -18.25 18.63
N ARG A 16 -19.38 -17.43 17.66
CA ARG A 16 -19.39 -17.80 16.25
C ARG A 16 -18.27 -18.82 16.04
N LYS A 17 -18.63 -20.11 15.97
CA LYS A 17 -17.73 -21.16 15.47
C LYS A 17 -17.29 -20.75 14.07
N ARG A 18 -16.04 -20.29 13.95
CA ARG A 18 -15.45 -19.97 12.63
C ARG A 18 -15.33 -21.30 11.90
N LEU A 19 -16.07 -21.47 10.81
CA LEU A 19 -15.89 -22.62 9.92
C LEU A 19 -14.44 -22.57 9.42
N CYS A 20 -13.63 -23.52 9.87
CA CYS A 20 -12.33 -23.78 9.28
C CYS A 20 -12.61 -24.51 7.98
N PHE A 21 -12.62 -23.78 6.87
CA PHE A 21 -12.49 -24.42 5.57
C PHE A 21 -11.05 -24.91 5.51
N ASP A 22 -10.86 -26.23 5.57
CA ASP A 22 -9.62 -26.84 5.12
C ASP A 22 -9.47 -26.48 3.65
N ILE A 23 -8.68 -25.44 3.38
CA ILE A 23 -8.35 -25.02 2.02
C ILE A 23 -7.47 -26.14 1.47
N SER A 24 -8.09 -27.12 0.82
CA SER A 24 -7.36 -28.10 0.01
C SER A 24 -6.50 -27.33 -0.98
N PRO A 25 -5.19 -27.59 -1.06
CA PRO A 25 -4.33 -26.95 -2.04
C PRO A 25 -4.54 -27.63 -3.38
N THR A 26 -5.70 -27.41 -4.01
CA THR A 26 -5.84 -27.69 -5.44
C THR A 26 -5.04 -26.64 -6.18
N SER A 27 -4.28 -27.09 -7.19
CA SER A 27 -3.50 -26.21 -8.04
C SER A 27 -4.41 -25.12 -8.61
N THR A 28 -3.95 -23.86 -8.68
CA THR A 28 -4.74 -22.74 -9.23
C THR A 28 -5.28 -23.07 -10.63
N LYS A 29 -4.52 -23.84 -11.42
CA LYS A 29 -4.91 -24.29 -12.76
C LYS A 29 -6.03 -25.33 -12.75
N GLU A 30 -6.15 -26.13 -11.70
CA GLU A 30 -7.23 -27.11 -11.56
C GLU A 30 -8.52 -26.39 -11.15
N PHE A 31 -8.41 -25.47 -10.19
CA PHE A 31 -9.54 -24.62 -9.79
C PHE A 31 -10.16 -23.86 -10.97
N ASP A 32 -9.33 -23.22 -11.80
CA ASP A 32 -9.83 -22.42 -12.93
C ASP A 32 -10.60 -23.29 -13.94
N LYS A 33 -10.14 -24.54 -14.17
CA LYS A 33 -10.85 -25.50 -15.02
C LYS A 33 -12.18 -25.94 -14.42
N ASP A 34 -12.21 -26.19 -13.12
CA ASP A 34 -13.43 -26.61 -12.42
C ASP A 34 -14.48 -25.49 -12.41
N VAL A 35 -14.03 -24.24 -12.23
CA VAL A 35 -14.88 -23.05 -12.38
C VAL A 35 -15.45 -22.94 -13.79
N ASP A 36 -14.63 -23.13 -14.83
CA ASP A 36 -15.06 -23.07 -16.22
C ASP A 36 -16.11 -24.15 -16.53
N LEU A 37 -15.95 -25.36 -15.99
CA LEU A 37 -16.93 -26.43 -16.11
C LEU A 37 -18.24 -26.06 -15.40
N LEU A 38 -18.15 -25.51 -14.19
CA LEU A 38 -19.31 -25.10 -13.39
C LEU A 38 -20.10 -23.94 -14.03
N LEU A 39 -19.42 -23.01 -14.68
CA LEU A 39 -20.07 -21.90 -15.40
C LEU A 39 -20.79 -22.36 -16.67
N LYS A 40 -20.36 -23.49 -17.25
CA LYS A 40 -21.00 -24.11 -18.43
C LYS A 40 -22.13 -25.07 -18.07
N ASP A 41 -22.34 -25.36 -16.80
CA ASP A 41 -23.43 -26.22 -16.34
C ASP A 41 -24.79 -25.52 -16.48
N GLU A 42 -25.58 -25.95 -17.46
CA GLU A 42 -26.94 -25.46 -17.69
C GLU A 42 -27.95 -25.95 -16.64
N GLY A 43 -27.60 -26.96 -15.85
CA GLY A 43 -28.36 -27.37 -14.66
C GLY A 43 -28.28 -26.34 -13.53
N LEU A 44 -27.29 -25.44 -13.56
CA LEU A 44 -27.12 -24.42 -12.53
C LEU A 44 -27.96 -23.16 -12.83
N PRO A 45 -28.80 -22.71 -11.87
CA PRO A 45 -29.57 -21.47 -12.04
C PRO A 45 -28.67 -20.28 -12.39
N LYS A 46 -29.12 -19.45 -13.35
CA LYS A 46 -28.36 -18.32 -13.90
C LYS A 46 -27.75 -17.41 -12.81
N HIS A 47 -28.54 -17.05 -11.80
CA HIS A 47 -28.07 -16.18 -10.71
C HIS A 47 -26.86 -16.77 -9.95
N ARG A 48 -26.78 -18.09 -9.81
CA ARG A 48 -25.63 -18.75 -9.16
C ARG A 48 -24.39 -18.68 -10.02
N ARG A 49 -24.51 -18.94 -11.33
CA ARG A 49 -23.40 -18.78 -12.28
C ARG A 49 -22.85 -17.35 -12.27
N THR A 50 -23.73 -16.35 -12.23
CA THR A 50 -23.32 -14.94 -12.10
C THR A 50 -22.55 -14.68 -10.82
N VAL A 51 -23.04 -15.15 -9.66
CA VAL A 51 -22.31 -14.99 -8.39
C VAL A 51 -20.94 -15.66 -8.43
N ILE A 52 -20.84 -16.88 -8.97
CA ILE A 52 -19.56 -17.59 -9.11
C ILE A 52 -18.61 -16.80 -10.01
N ALA A 53 -19.08 -16.31 -11.16
CA ALA A 53 -18.25 -15.52 -12.07
C ALA A 53 -17.69 -14.26 -11.41
N MET A 54 -18.54 -13.50 -10.68
CA MET A 54 -18.09 -12.31 -9.93
C MET A 54 -17.05 -12.67 -8.87
N LEU A 55 -17.25 -13.75 -8.11
CA LEU A 55 -16.29 -14.19 -7.10
C LEU A 55 -14.93 -14.58 -7.69
N VAL A 56 -14.94 -15.16 -8.90
CA VAL A 56 -13.71 -15.53 -9.61
C VAL A 56 -12.97 -14.29 -10.12
N GLU A 57 -13.70 -13.29 -10.62
CA GLU A 57 -13.13 -11.99 -10.99
C GLU A 57 -12.52 -11.29 -9.77
N ASP A 58 -13.24 -11.22 -8.65
CA ASP A 58 -12.76 -10.65 -7.40
C ASP A 58 -11.50 -11.35 -6.89
N ARG A 59 -11.44 -12.69 -7.01
CA ARG A 59 -10.25 -13.46 -6.65
C ARG A 59 -9.04 -13.05 -7.49
N LYS A 60 -9.20 -12.92 -8.81
CA LYS A 60 -8.12 -12.51 -9.72
C LYS A 60 -7.64 -11.09 -9.40
N LEU A 61 -8.57 -10.18 -9.11
CA LEU A 61 -8.24 -8.83 -8.68
C LEU A 61 -7.46 -8.83 -7.36
N LEU A 62 -7.92 -9.59 -6.37
CA LEU A 62 -7.25 -9.74 -5.08
C LEU A 62 -5.83 -10.31 -5.24
N GLU A 63 -5.66 -11.33 -6.06
CA GLU A 63 -4.35 -11.92 -6.35
C GLU A 63 -3.39 -10.89 -6.97
N SER A 64 -3.88 -10.08 -7.92
CA SER A 64 -3.10 -8.99 -8.51
C SER A 64 -2.67 -7.95 -7.46
N VAL A 65 -3.60 -7.52 -6.59
CA VAL A 65 -3.31 -6.56 -5.51
C VAL A 65 -2.28 -7.13 -4.52
N LEU A 66 -2.42 -8.40 -4.13
CA LEU A 66 -1.47 -9.06 -3.23
C LEU A 66 -0.08 -9.19 -3.86
N ASN A 67 -0.01 -9.51 -5.16
CA ASN A 67 1.26 -9.56 -5.87
C ASN A 67 1.93 -8.18 -5.91
N ARG A 68 1.18 -7.12 -6.25
CA ARG A 68 1.70 -5.75 -6.24
C ARG A 68 2.15 -5.30 -4.86
N ASN A 69 1.42 -5.67 -3.82
CA ASN A 69 1.79 -5.37 -2.43
C ASN A 69 3.11 -6.05 -2.03
N ARG A 70 3.34 -7.29 -2.48
CA ARG A 70 4.61 -8.00 -2.27
C ARG A 70 5.77 -7.25 -2.93
N GLU A 71 5.63 -6.89 -4.20
CA GLU A 71 6.65 -6.14 -4.95
C GLU A 71 7.00 -4.81 -4.25
N LEU A 72 5.97 -4.04 -3.85
CA LEU A 72 6.17 -2.78 -3.11
C LEU A 72 6.88 -3.00 -1.77
N THR A 73 6.56 -4.09 -1.08
CA THR A 73 7.20 -4.43 0.20
C THR A 73 8.69 -4.75 0.00
N GLU A 74 9.02 -5.50 -1.06
CA GLU A 74 10.40 -5.80 -1.44
C GLU A 74 11.15 -4.51 -1.82
N GLU A 75 10.56 -3.65 -2.64
CA GLU A 75 11.14 -2.37 -3.05
C GLU A 75 11.43 -1.45 -1.85
N VAL A 76 10.46 -1.29 -0.94
CA VAL A 76 10.63 -0.50 0.29
C VAL A 76 11.73 -1.09 1.18
N SER A 77 11.84 -2.42 1.25
CA SER A 77 12.90 -3.09 1.99
C SER A 77 14.29 -2.77 1.43
N LEU A 78 14.44 -2.84 0.09
CA LEU A 78 15.68 -2.52 -0.60
C LEU A 78 16.07 -1.05 -0.43
N LEU A 79 15.13 -0.12 -0.63
CA LEU A 79 15.38 1.32 -0.47
C LEU A 79 15.76 1.68 0.96
N ARG A 80 15.14 1.05 1.98
CA ARG A 80 15.50 1.26 3.38
C ARG A 80 16.92 0.79 3.69
N LYS A 81 17.31 -0.36 3.13
CA LYS A 81 18.67 -0.88 3.26
C LYS A 81 19.68 0.07 2.62
N GLU A 82 19.47 0.47 1.37
CA GLU A 82 20.35 1.39 0.67
C GLU A 82 20.46 2.74 1.40
N ASN A 83 19.34 3.30 1.87
CA ASN A 83 19.34 4.56 2.62
C ASN A 83 20.17 4.44 3.92
N SER A 84 20.08 3.29 4.60
CA SER A 84 20.91 2.98 5.76
C SER A 84 22.40 2.92 5.40
N ASP A 85 22.76 2.22 4.33
CA ASP A 85 24.14 2.06 3.88
C ASP A 85 24.78 3.40 3.46
N LEU A 86 24.02 4.23 2.74
CA LEU A 86 24.44 5.59 2.35
C LEU A 86 24.62 6.48 3.58
N LYS A 87 23.69 6.46 4.54
CA LYS A 87 23.82 7.20 5.81
C LYS A 87 25.04 6.76 6.61
N ASN A 88 25.34 5.48 6.64
CA ASN A 88 26.52 4.96 7.33
C ASN A 88 27.82 5.39 6.64
N SER A 89 27.85 5.39 5.30
CA SER A 89 28.99 5.85 4.49
C SER A 89 29.25 7.35 4.62
N LEU A 90 28.18 8.15 4.72
CA LEU A 90 28.30 9.59 4.97
C LEU A 90 28.88 9.88 6.36
N LYS A 91 28.40 9.16 7.39
CA LYS A 91 28.92 9.27 8.76
C LYS A 91 30.40 8.89 8.85
N SER A 92 30.82 7.82 8.18
CA SER A 92 32.22 7.39 8.18
C SER A 92 33.13 8.38 7.45
N SER A 93 32.64 9.04 6.39
CA SER A 93 33.39 10.06 5.65
C SER A 93 33.53 11.37 6.43
N GLN A 94 32.51 11.79 7.19
CA GLN A 94 32.55 12.99 8.04
C GLN A 94 33.42 12.85 9.30
N CYS A 95 33.79 11.62 9.70
CA CYS A 95 34.70 11.39 10.83
C CYS A 95 36.19 11.69 10.53
N THR A 96 36.53 12.21 9.35
CA THR A 96 37.86 12.80 9.14
C THR A 96 37.86 14.25 9.61
N PRO A 97 38.57 14.61 10.69
CA PRO A 97 38.67 16.01 11.11
C PRO A 97 39.46 16.76 10.06
N GLN A 98 38.76 17.45 9.16
CA GLN A 98 39.38 18.48 8.35
C GLN A 98 39.71 19.65 9.28
N ASN A 99 40.95 19.64 9.78
CA ASN A 99 41.60 20.78 10.42
C ASN A 99 41.84 21.86 9.34
N ILE A 100 40.77 22.52 8.89
CA ILE A 100 40.87 23.68 8.01
C ILE A 100 40.63 24.90 8.87
N SER A 101 41.73 25.56 9.22
CA SER A 101 41.75 26.96 9.63
C SER A 101 41.22 27.81 8.47
N VAL A 102 39.90 28.03 8.43
CA VAL A 102 39.30 28.94 7.46
C VAL A 102 39.45 30.37 7.98
N THR A 103 40.35 31.13 7.37
CA THR A 103 40.40 32.59 7.51
C THR A 103 39.15 33.21 6.87
N PRO A 104 38.51 34.21 7.50
CA PRO A 104 37.28 34.80 6.99
C PRO A 104 37.60 35.72 5.81
N CYS A 105 37.23 35.31 4.60
CA CYS A 105 37.30 36.16 3.41
C CYS A 105 36.01 36.99 3.33
N THR A 106 36.15 38.30 3.48
CA THR A 106 35.10 39.30 3.34
C THR A 106 34.54 39.33 1.92
N ASP A 107 33.23 39.17 1.79
CA ASP A 107 32.51 39.23 0.52
C ASP A 107 32.08 40.67 0.21
N PRO A 108 32.48 41.28 -0.93
CA PRO A 108 32.01 42.59 -1.33
C PRO A 108 30.70 42.46 -2.10
N ARG A 109 29.61 42.84 -1.43
CA ARG A 109 28.48 43.61 -1.96
C ARG A 109 28.40 43.67 -3.51
N SER A 110 27.60 42.79 -4.12
CA SER A 110 27.05 43.02 -5.45
C SER A 110 25.52 43.02 -5.39
N SER A 111 25.02 44.25 -5.45
CA SER A 111 23.63 44.64 -5.60
C SER A 111 23.02 44.08 -6.89
N SER A 112 21.93 43.32 -6.77
CA SER A 112 21.08 42.94 -7.89
C SER A 112 19.77 43.74 -7.84
N PRO A 113 19.38 44.47 -8.90
CA PRO A 113 18.12 45.19 -8.96
C PRO A 113 16.94 44.28 -9.35
N ALA A 114 15.74 44.72 -8.96
CA ALA A 114 14.46 44.01 -8.96
C ALA A 114 13.94 43.53 -10.34
N PRO A 115 13.03 42.53 -10.36
CA PRO A 115 12.39 42.06 -11.59
C PRO A 115 11.20 42.96 -11.97
N THR A 116 11.09 43.32 -13.25
CA THR A 116 9.89 43.91 -13.84
C THR A 116 8.89 42.82 -14.22
N PRO A 117 7.58 42.99 -13.96
CA PRO A 117 6.54 42.10 -14.45
C PRO A 117 6.22 42.42 -15.92
N VAL A 118 6.19 41.41 -16.79
CA VAL A 118 5.71 41.55 -18.17
C VAL A 118 4.54 40.60 -18.37
N GLU A 119 3.56 41.13 -19.08
CA GLU A 119 2.12 40.87 -19.03
C GLU A 119 1.67 39.50 -19.53
N ASP A 120 0.54 39.07 -18.97
CA ASP A 120 -0.42 38.13 -19.56
C ASP A 120 -0.75 38.54 -21.00
N SER A 121 -0.77 37.57 -21.91
CA SER A 121 -1.45 37.72 -23.20
C SER A 121 -2.15 36.41 -23.54
N ASP A 122 -3.46 36.44 -23.32
CA ASP A 122 -4.45 35.53 -23.88
C ASP A 122 -4.32 35.38 -25.40
N LYS A 123 -4.33 34.14 -25.88
CA LYS A 123 -5.23 33.73 -26.97
C LYS A 123 -5.38 32.22 -27.10
#